data_AF-A0A0D5C5U0-F1
#
_entry.id   AF-A0A0D5C5U0-F1
#
_cell.length_a   1.000
_cell.length_b   1.000
_cell.length_c   1.000
_cell.angle_alpha   90.00
_cell.angle_beta   90.00
_cell.angle_gamma   90.00
#
_symmetry.space_group_name_H-M   'P 1'
#
loop_
_entity.id
_entity.type
_entity.pdbx_description
1 polymer ?
#
loop_
_entity_poly.entity_id
_entity_poly.type
_entity_poly.pdbx_seq_one_letter_code
_entity_poly.pdbx_strand_id
1 'polypeptide(L)'
;MKRKMIRHKFVDLIPDMVEEGVIYISIPFSTATHKCVCGCGEIIVTPIKPTDWEIIWNGDTVSLNPSIGNWSLPCQSHYWIEENKIIWSRKWNDLEIEIGREKDTVAKAKHYGKFRRWLSWMK
;
A
#
# COMPACT_ATOMS: atom_id res chain seq x y z
N MET A 1 -14.37 -9.24 -11.52
CA MET A 1 -13.99 -10.58 -11.03
C MET A 1 -12.75 -10.45 -10.16
N LYS A 2 -12.68 -11.16 -9.03
CA LYS A 2 -11.50 -11.13 -8.15
C LYS A 2 -10.27 -11.71 -8.87
N ARG A 3 -9.15 -11.00 -8.82
CA ARG A 3 -7.89 -11.46 -9.39
C ARG A 3 -7.15 -12.41 -8.45
N LYS A 4 -6.37 -13.30 -9.04
CA LYS A 4 -5.44 -14.21 -8.33
C LYS A 4 -3.99 -13.80 -8.48
N MET A 5 -3.67 -13.02 -9.52
CA MET A 5 -2.33 -12.57 -9.87
C MET A 5 -2.38 -11.10 -10.30
N ILE A 6 -1.24 -10.43 -10.15
CA ILE A 6 -1.00 -9.06 -10.64
C ILE A 6 0.38 -9.00 -11.31
N ARG A 7 0.49 -8.31 -12.44
CA ARG A 7 1.80 -8.03 -13.07
C ARG A 7 2.35 -6.73 -12.50
N HIS A 8 3.66 -6.56 -12.45
CA HIS A 8 4.26 -5.29 -12.04
C HIS A 8 4.92 -4.58 -13.21
N LYS A 9 4.96 -3.25 -13.16
CA LYS A 9 5.72 -2.40 -14.08
C LYS A 9 6.39 -1.30 -13.28
N PHE A 10 7.71 -1.18 -13.38
CA PHE A 10 8.42 -0.01 -12.90
C PHE A 10 8.30 1.11 -13.93
N VAL A 11 7.92 2.29 -13.47
CA VAL A 11 7.71 3.49 -14.28
C VAL A 11 8.22 4.71 -13.54
N ASP A 12 8.67 5.73 -14.25
CA ASP A 12 9.01 6.99 -13.60
C ASP A 12 7.74 7.70 -13.12
N LEU A 13 6.73 7.80 -13.98
CA LEU A 13 5.44 8.40 -13.71
C LEU A 13 4.32 7.37 -13.82
N ILE A 14 3.38 7.40 -12.88
CA ILE A 14 2.17 6.58 -12.95
C ILE A 14 1.34 7.07 -14.15
N PRO A 15 0.87 6.18 -15.04
CA PRO A 15 0.09 6.60 -16.20
C PRO A 15 -1.28 7.14 -15.77
N ASP A 16 -1.82 8.08 -16.56
CA ASP A 16 -3.18 8.62 -16.35
C ASP A 16 -4.25 7.52 -16.34
N MET A 17 -4.04 6.48 -17.15
CA MET A 17 -4.90 5.31 -17.23
C MET A 17 -4.22 4.09 -16.61
N VAL A 18 -4.59 3.80 -15.37
CA VAL A 18 -4.12 2.59 -14.67
C VAL A 18 -4.81 1.35 -15.22
N GLU A 19 -3.99 0.42 -15.72
CA GLU A 19 -4.43 -0.87 -16.24
C GLU A 19 -4.95 -1.81 -15.15
N GLU A 20 -5.96 -2.58 -15.52
CA GLU A 20 -6.53 -3.67 -14.73
C GLU A 20 -5.52 -4.83 -14.59
N GLY A 21 -5.19 -5.24 -13.36
CA GLY A 21 -4.26 -6.35 -13.12
C GLY A 21 -2.78 -6.00 -13.32
N VAL A 22 -2.43 -4.72 -13.29
CA VAL A 22 -1.05 -4.23 -13.27
C VAL A 22 -0.87 -3.34 -12.04
N ILE A 23 0.22 -3.57 -11.29
CA ILE A 23 0.72 -2.64 -10.29
C ILE A 23 1.87 -1.84 -10.90
N TYR A 24 1.66 -0.53 -10.96
CA TYR A 24 2.66 0.44 -11.37
C TYR A 24 3.45 0.87 -10.15
N ILE A 25 4.77 0.80 -10.23
CA ILE A 25 5.66 1.18 -9.14
C ILE A 25 6.53 2.33 -9.63
N SER A 26 6.46 3.44 -8.94
CA SER A 26 7.34 4.58 -9.17
C SER A 26 8.30 4.74 -8.00
N ILE A 27 9.58 4.46 -8.29
CA ILE A 27 10.68 4.70 -7.35
C ILE A 27 10.89 6.20 -7.12
N PRO A 28 10.92 7.08 -8.15
CA PRO A 28 11.10 8.52 -7.95
C PRO A 28 10.05 9.16 -7.04
N PHE A 29 8.81 8.64 -7.06
CA PHE A 29 7.70 9.16 -6.24
C PHE A 29 7.36 8.26 -5.04
N SER A 30 8.18 7.24 -4.77
CA SER A 30 8.00 6.30 -3.66
C SER A 30 6.55 5.81 -3.50
N THR A 31 5.95 5.32 -4.60
CA THR A 31 4.56 4.88 -4.60
C THR A 31 4.34 3.67 -5.50
N ALA A 32 3.38 2.83 -5.13
CA ALA A 32 2.81 1.85 -6.03
C ALA A 32 1.30 2.10 -6.19
N THR A 33 0.77 1.79 -7.38
CA THR A 33 -0.61 2.08 -7.75
C THR A 33 -1.17 1.00 -8.64
N HIS A 34 -2.38 0.54 -8.33
CA HIS A 34 -3.10 -0.45 -9.13
C HIS A 34 -4.61 -0.25 -9.02
N LYS A 35 -5.35 -0.82 -9.97
CA LYS A 35 -6.80 -0.98 -9.81
C LYS A 35 -7.11 -2.08 -8.80
N CYS A 36 -8.11 -1.84 -7.96
CA CYS A 36 -8.51 -2.74 -6.90
C CYS A 36 -8.76 -4.16 -7.45
N VAL A 37 -8.01 -5.13 -6.93
CA VAL A 37 -8.00 -6.52 -7.43
C VAL A 37 -9.30 -7.28 -7.18
N CYS A 38 -10.27 -6.68 -6.48
CA CYS A 38 -11.63 -7.22 -6.39
C CYS A 38 -12.42 -7.04 -7.70
N GLY A 39 -11.99 -6.10 -8.55
CA GLY A 39 -12.60 -5.77 -9.83
C GLY A 39 -13.65 -4.66 -9.75
N CYS A 40 -13.66 -3.84 -8.68
CA CYS A 40 -14.54 -2.66 -8.59
C CYS A 40 -14.02 -1.45 -9.39
N GLY A 41 -12.80 -1.51 -9.93
CA GLY A 41 -12.22 -0.45 -10.76
C GLY A 41 -11.57 0.72 -10.01
N GLU A 42 -11.74 0.81 -8.68
CA GLU A 42 -11.14 1.86 -7.85
C GLU A 42 -9.62 1.84 -7.89
N ILE A 43 -9.00 3.03 -7.85
CA ILE A 43 -7.55 3.19 -7.82
C ILE A 43 -7.05 3.08 -6.39
N ILE A 44 -6.12 2.15 -6.17
CA ILE A 44 -5.47 1.93 -4.89
C ILE A 44 -4.06 2.50 -4.99
N VAL A 45 -3.71 3.37 -4.05
CA VAL A 45 -2.39 3.96 -3.92
C VAL A 45 -1.77 3.45 -2.64
N THR A 46 -0.57 2.88 -2.74
CA THR A 46 0.22 2.39 -1.61
C THR A 46 1.55 3.13 -1.58
N PRO A 47 1.67 4.21 -0.78
CA PRO A 47 2.94 4.90 -0.57
C PRO A 47 4.00 3.95 -0.01
N ILE A 48 5.17 3.93 -0.63
CA ILE A 48 6.30 3.11 -0.23
C ILE A 48 7.14 3.92 0.76
N LYS A 49 6.87 3.74 2.06
CA LYS A 49 7.47 4.53 3.15
C LYS A 49 7.68 3.68 4.39
N PRO A 50 8.63 4.04 5.28
CA PRO A 50 8.90 3.29 6.51
C PRO A 50 7.71 3.11 7.45
N THR A 51 6.66 3.92 7.31
CA THR A 51 5.45 3.92 8.16
C THR A 51 4.19 3.48 7.43
N ASP A 52 4.31 3.12 6.15
CA ASP A 52 3.19 2.74 5.29
C ASP A 52 3.49 1.36 4.69
N TRP A 53 3.70 1.26 3.38
CA TRP A 53 4.06 0.00 2.73
C TRP A 53 5.56 -0.08 2.43
N GLU A 54 6.10 -1.29 2.53
CA GLU A 54 7.37 -1.72 1.97
C GLU A 54 7.09 -2.48 0.66
N ILE A 55 7.99 -2.31 -0.30
CA ILE A 55 8.03 -3.15 -1.50
C ILE A 55 9.21 -4.11 -1.41
N ILE A 56 8.94 -5.38 -1.70
CA ILE A 56 9.97 -6.42 -1.83
C ILE A 56 9.99 -6.82 -3.30
N TRP A 57 11.15 -6.71 -3.95
CA TRP A 57 11.34 -7.10 -5.34
C TRP A 57 12.62 -7.92 -5.48
N ASN A 58 12.50 -9.10 -6.09
CA ASN A 58 13.61 -10.05 -6.26
C ASN A 58 14.14 -10.14 -7.70
N GLY A 59 13.76 -9.21 -8.57
CA GLY A 59 14.08 -9.23 -10.00
C GLY A 59 12.99 -9.82 -10.89
N ASP A 60 12.06 -10.61 -10.33
CA ASP A 60 10.99 -11.29 -11.10
C ASP A 60 9.58 -11.03 -10.55
N THR A 61 9.45 -10.89 -9.23
CA THR A 61 8.16 -10.74 -8.57
C THR A 61 8.18 -9.63 -7.54
N VAL A 62 7.01 -9.05 -7.27
CA VAL A 62 6.83 -8.03 -6.23
C VAL A 62 5.89 -8.52 -5.13
N SER A 63 6.21 -8.10 -3.91
CA SER A 63 5.35 -8.21 -2.74
C SER A 63 5.19 -6.84 -2.09
N LEU A 64 4.06 -6.62 -1.43
CA LEU A 64 3.82 -5.46 -0.56
C LEU A 64 3.57 -5.92 0.87
N ASN A 65 4.15 -5.19 1.82
CA ASN A 65 3.98 -5.41 3.25
C ASN A 65 3.74 -4.06 3.96
N PRO A 66 2.70 -3.89 4.78
CA PRO A 66 1.69 -4.87 5.19
C PRO A 66 0.62 -5.13 4.12
N SER A 67 -0.45 -5.83 4.51
CA SER A 67 -1.63 -6.04 3.66
C SER A 67 -2.31 -4.74 3.23
N ILE A 68 -3.18 -4.84 2.23
CA ILE A 68 -3.99 -3.74 1.74
C ILE A 68 -5.43 -3.93 2.21
N GLY A 69 -5.87 -3.10 3.14
CA GLY A 69 -7.24 -3.02 3.63
C GLY A 69 -7.97 -1.79 3.07
N ASN A 70 -8.91 -2.01 2.16
CA ASN A 70 -9.65 -0.93 1.49
C ASN A 70 -10.91 -0.51 2.27
N TRP A 71 -10.77 -0.27 3.57
CA TRP A 71 -11.89 -0.10 4.51
C TRP A 71 -12.77 1.13 4.23
N SER A 72 -12.20 2.15 3.60
CA SER A 72 -12.94 3.37 3.19
C SER A 72 -13.67 3.22 1.86
N LEU A 73 -13.46 2.12 1.11
CA LEU A 73 -14.14 1.86 -0.16
C LEU A 73 -15.38 0.98 0.05
N PRO A 74 -16.41 1.10 -0.80
CA PRO A 74 -17.60 0.24 -0.70
C PRO A 74 -17.28 -1.27 -0.76
N CYS A 75 -16.23 -1.65 -1.51
CA CYS A 75 -15.86 -3.05 -1.65
C CYS A 75 -15.23 -3.67 -0.39
N GLN A 76 -14.66 -2.85 0.51
CA GLN A 76 -14.00 -3.26 1.76
C GLN A 76 -13.09 -4.49 1.59
N SER A 77 -12.39 -4.57 0.47
CA SER A 77 -11.52 -5.70 0.12
C SER A 77 -10.26 -5.73 0.98
N HIS A 78 -9.80 -6.91 1.33
CA HIS A 78 -8.57 -7.12 2.08
C HIS A 78 -7.73 -8.22 1.45
N TYR A 79 -6.48 -7.93 1.15
CA TYR A 79 -5.58 -8.87 0.48
C TYR A 79 -4.12 -8.50 0.70
N TRP A 80 -3.26 -9.47 0.43
CA TRP A 80 -1.82 -9.30 0.28
C TRP A 80 -1.46 -9.38 -1.20
N ILE A 81 -0.34 -8.75 -1.56
CA ILE A 81 0.37 -9.01 -2.79
C ILE A 81 1.67 -9.69 -2.38
N GLU A 82 1.82 -10.96 -2.74
CA GLU A 82 2.99 -11.78 -2.40
C GLU A 82 3.48 -12.51 -3.64
N GLU A 83 4.70 -12.22 -4.09
CA GLU A 83 5.29 -12.80 -5.31
C GLU A 83 4.34 -12.71 -6.52
N ASN A 84 3.79 -11.52 -6.77
CA ASN A 84 2.75 -11.27 -7.80
C ASN A 84 1.39 -11.97 -7.55
N LYS A 85 1.22 -12.78 -6.49
CA LYS A 85 -0.04 -13.46 -6.16
C LYS A 85 -0.91 -12.57 -5.27
N ILE A 86 -2.22 -12.67 -5.44
CA ILE A 86 -3.21 -12.02 -4.58
C ILE A 86 -3.68 -13.02 -3.54
N ILE A 87 -3.29 -12.81 -2.28
CA ILE A 87 -3.74 -13.64 -1.15
C ILE A 87 -4.86 -12.92 -0.43
N TRP A 88 -6.08 -13.41 -0.64
CA TRP A 88 -7.28 -12.82 -0.05
C TRP A 88 -7.31 -13.05 1.46
N SER A 89 -7.55 -11.96 2.20
CA SER A 89 -7.73 -11.99 3.65
C SER A 89 -9.19 -11.72 4.01
N ARG A 90 -9.59 -12.13 5.22
CA ARG A 90 -10.92 -11.80 5.72
C ARG A 90 -11.11 -10.31 5.88
N LYS A 91 -12.36 -9.88 5.80
CA LYS A 91 -12.76 -8.54 6.19
C LYS A 91 -12.52 -8.33 7.69
N TRP A 92 -12.01 -7.15 8.06
CA TRP A 92 -11.91 -6.74 9.45
C TRP A 92 -13.25 -6.21 9.95
N ASN A 93 -13.51 -6.40 11.24
CA ASN A 93 -14.60 -5.70 11.92
C ASN A 93 -14.18 -4.26 12.27
N ASP A 94 -15.14 -3.44 12.71
CA ASP A 94 -14.89 -2.02 12.97
C ASP A 94 -13.83 -1.78 14.06
N LEU A 95 -13.78 -2.64 15.08
CA LEU A 95 -12.76 -2.55 16.15
C LEU A 95 -11.36 -2.84 15.60
N GLU A 96 -11.21 -3.84 14.74
CA GLU A 96 -9.94 -4.18 14.10
C GLU A 96 -9.47 -3.06 13.15
N ILE A 97 -10.39 -2.45 12.41
CA ILE A 97 -10.12 -1.29 11.56
C ILE A 97 -9.62 -0.12 12.39
N GLU A 98 -10.29 0.18 13.51
CA GLU A 98 -9.92 1.29 14.39
C GLU A 98 -8.55 1.07 15.03
N ILE A 99 -8.30 -0.13 15.57
CA ILE A 99 -7.00 -0.50 16.14
C ILE A 99 -5.88 -0.40 15.08
N GLY A 100 -6.16 -0.81 13.84
CA GLY A 100 -5.21 -0.67 12.73
C GLY A 100 -4.86 0.79 12.44
N ARG A 101 -5.87 1.65 12.32
CA ARG A 101 -5.69 3.10 12.08
C ARG A 101 -4.93 3.79 13.20
N GLU A 102 -5.21 3.42 14.46
CA GLU A 102 -4.49 3.96 15.61
C GLU A 102 -3.02 3.56 15.57
N LYS A 103 -2.70 2.29 15.28
CA LYS A 103 -1.32 1.82 15.13
C LYS A 103 -0.57 2.58 14.04
N ASP A 104 -1.19 2.79 12.89
CA ASP A 104 -0.58 3.55 11.78
C ASP A 104 -0.31 5.01 12.20
N THR A 105 -1.26 5.64 12.90
CA THR A 105 -1.13 7.00 13.41
C THR A 105 0.03 7.12 14.39
N VAL A 106 0.13 6.19 15.34
CA VAL A 106 1.22 6.14 16.32
C VAL A 106 2.58 5.89 15.65
N ALA A 107 2.65 4.98 14.67
CA ALA A 107 3.87 4.69 13.93
C ALA A 107 4.37 5.94 13.17
N LYS A 108 3.47 6.65 12.49
CA LYS A 108 3.76 7.93 11.81
C LYS A 108 4.25 8.99 12.78
N ALA A 109 3.53 9.19 13.88
CA ALA A 109 3.92 10.17 14.91
C ALA A 109 5.31 9.87 15.49
N LYS A 110 5.62 8.58 15.75
CA LYS A 110 6.93 8.17 16.27
C LYS A 110 8.08 8.40 15.27
N HIS A 111 7.84 8.14 13.99
CA HIS A 111 8.85 8.29 12.95
C HIS A 111 9.16 9.76 12.66
N TYR A 112 8.14 10.59 12.42
CA TYR A 112 8.32 12.00 12.06
C TYR A 112 8.45 12.94 13.27
N GLY A 113 7.91 12.56 14.44
CA GLY A 113 8.01 13.35 15.68
C GLY A 113 9.43 13.49 16.22
N LYS A 114 10.36 12.58 15.86
CA LYS A 114 11.79 12.69 16.22
C LYS A 114 12.50 13.90 15.61
N PHE A 115 11.98 14.45 14.50
CA PHE A 115 12.63 15.59 13.80
C PHE A 115 12.62 16.89 14.62
N ARG A 116 11.68 17.05 15.57
CA ARG A 116 11.60 18.24 16.45
C ARG A 116 12.71 18.32 17.52
N ARG A 117 13.44 17.23 17.79
CA ARG A 117 14.43 17.21 18.89
C ARG A 117 15.83 17.69 18.47
N TRP A 118 16.13 17.70 17.17
CA TRP A 118 17.43 18.17 16.64
C TRP A 118 17.51 19.70 16.54
N LEU A 119 16.40 20.35 16.17
CA LEU A 119 16.28 21.83 16.13
C LEU A 119 16.29 22.51 17.51
N SER A 120 16.17 21.74 18.60
CA SER A 120 16.24 22.25 19.98
C SER A 120 17.67 22.41 20.50
N TRP A 121 18.67 21.78 19.86
CA TRP A 121 20.09 21.85 20.25
C TRP A 121 20.89 22.87 19.44
N MET A 122 20.25 23.56 18.48
CA MET A 122 20.85 24.63 17.66
C MET A 122 20.42 26.05 18.08
N LYS A 123 19.81 26.17 19.27
CA LYS A 123 19.65 27.44 19.99
C LYS A 123 20.56 27.43 21.20
#